data_AF-A0A7C2X6Y4-F1
#
_entry.id   AF-A0A7C2X6Y4-F1
#
_cell.length_a   1.000
_cell.length_b   1.000
_cell.length_c   1.000
_cell.angle_alpha   90.00
_cell.angle_beta   90.00
_cell.angle_gamma   90.00
#
_symmetry.space_group_name_H-M   'P 1'
#
loop_
_entity.id
_entity.type
_entity.pdbx_description
1 polymer ?
#
loop_
_entity_poly.entity_id
_entity_poly.type
_entity_poly.pdbx_seq_one_letter_code
_entity_poly.pdbx_strand_id
1 'polypeptide(L)'
;MPIAGSIAGTSTFLGRGGRPTPAKVLEDLFVRKNWQRQQPVTSEHAHLRFDLKKEKVAVEIQLSDPADCYNDFLKFLLAYNLGVIEVAVEIVYDDSVKGNNLPHLSKVRRDLEVYRRIIPCPIWVIGLKPD
;
A
#
# COMPACT_ATOMS: atom_id res chain seq x y z
N MET A 1 -6.80 16.88 4.29
CA MET A 1 -7.04 17.10 2.85
C MET A 1 -6.40 15.93 2.10
N PRO A 2 -7.12 15.14 1.30
CA PRO A 2 -6.46 14.18 0.42
C PRO A 2 -5.94 14.93 -0.81
N ILE A 3 -4.65 14.76 -1.10
CA ILE A 3 -4.04 15.25 -2.34
C ILE A 3 -4.22 14.12 -3.37
N ALA A 4 -5.06 14.36 -4.37
CA ALA A 4 -5.19 13.45 -5.50
C ALA A 4 -3.96 13.63 -6.41
N GLY A 5 -3.06 12.65 -6.44
CA GLY A 5 -2.02 12.56 -7.46
C GLY A 5 -2.54 11.75 -8.65
N SER A 6 -2.58 12.35 -9.84
CA SER A 6 -2.78 11.62 -11.10
C SER A 6 -1.46 10.94 -11.50
N ILE A 7 -1.54 9.67 -11.89
CA ILE A 7 -0.44 8.97 -12.55
C ILE A 7 -0.69 9.06 -14.04
N ALA A 8 -0.52 10.26 -14.60
CA ALA A 8 -0.68 10.50 -16.02
C ALA A 8 0.31 9.61 -16.82
N GLY A 9 -0.21 8.81 -17.74
CA GLY A 9 0.59 8.22 -18.83
C GLY A 9 0.82 6.70 -18.80
N THR A 10 0.16 5.94 -17.93
CA THR A 10 0.16 4.47 -18.01
C THR A 10 -1.19 3.95 -18.47
N SER A 11 -1.28 3.40 -19.68
CA SER A 11 -2.50 2.77 -20.24
C SER A 11 -2.83 1.41 -19.57
N THR A 12 -2.48 1.25 -18.30
CA THR A 12 -2.58 -0.03 -17.58
C THR A 12 -4.00 -0.21 -17.09
N PHE A 13 -4.61 -1.34 -17.46
CA PHE A 13 -5.92 -1.74 -16.97
C PHE A 13 -5.92 -1.90 -15.45
N LEU A 14 -6.85 -1.22 -14.76
CA LEU A 14 -7.07 -1.37 -13.32
C LEU A 14 -8.09 -2.49 -13.06
N GLY A 15 -7.74 -3.44 -12.19
CA GLY A 15 -8.53 -4.63 -11.90
C GLY A 15 -7.67 -5.91 -11.90
N ARG A 16 -8.32 -7.07 -11.76
CA ARG A 16 -7.62 -8.37 -11.79
C ARG A 16 -7.41 -8.85 -13.23
N GLY A 17 -6.31 -9.60 -13.46
CA GLY A 17 -6.07 -10.33 -14.71
C GLY A 17 -5.31 -9.60 -15.82
N GLY A 18 -5.06 -8.29 -15.68
CA GLY A 18 -4.22 -7.53 -16.62
C GLY A 18 -2.72 -7.70 -16.34
N ARG A 19 -1.90 -7.78 -17.41
CA ARG A 19 -0.43 -7.76 -17.32
C ARG A 19 0.17 -6.65 -18.19
N PRO A 20 1.22 -5.94 -17.74
CA PRO A 20 1.78 -5.97 -16.38
C PRO A 20 0.72 -5.54 -15.34
N THR A 21 0.80 -6.08 -14.13
CA THR A 21 -0.17 -5.73 -13.08
C THR A 21 0.00 -4.27 -12.68
N PRO A 22 -1.07 -3.56 -12.28
CA PRO A 22 -0.95 -2.17 -11.79
C PRO A 22 0.06 -2.04 -10.65
N ALA A 23 0.09 -3.02 -9.72
CA ALA A 23 1.07 -3.06 -8.65
C ALA A 23 2.51 -3.08 -9.18
N LYS A 24 2.79 -3.92 -10.18
CA LYS A 24 4.13 -4.01 -10.77
C LYS A 24 4.55 -2.71 -11.46
N VAL A 25 3.63 -2.08 -12.18
CA VAL A 25 3.87 -0.78 -12.83
C VAL A 25 4.20 0.29 -11.79
N LEU A 26 3.43 0.35 -10.69
CA LEU A 26 3.67 1.28 -9.58
C LEU A 26 5.05 1.05 -8.94
N GLU A 27 5.38 -0.19 -8.57
CA GLU A 27 6.71 -0.51 -8.03
C GLU A 27 7.84 0.01 -8.93
N ASP A 28 7.73 -0.21 -10.24
CA ASP A 28 8.74 0.20 -11.20
C ASP A 28 8.88 1.72 -11.29
N LEU A 29 7.77 2.46 -11.18
CA LEU A 29 7.77 3.92 -11.10
C LEU A 29 8.41 4.43 -9.81
N PHE A 30 8.09 3.82 -8.66
CA PHE A 30 8.71 4.17 -7.38
C PHE A 30 10.22 3.91 -7.39
N VAL A 31 10.67 2.79 -7.94
CA VAL A 31 12.11 2.49 -8.03
C VAL A 31 12.86 3.48 -8.90
N ARG A 32 12.28 3.95 -10.01
CA ARG A 32 12.87 5.06 -10.80
C ARG A 32 13.02 6.35 -10.00
N LYS A 33 12.37 6.46 -8.84
CA LYS A 33 12.47 7.55 -7.86
C LYS A 33 13.27 7.18 -6.60
N ASN A 34 14.17 6.20 -6.72
CA ASN A 34 15.09 5.73 -5.69
C ASN A 34 14.38 5.10 -4.45
N TRP A 35 13.25 4.44 -4.67
CA TRP A 35 12.68 3.55 -3.66
C TRP A 35 13.29 2.16 -3.76
N GLN A 36 13.42 1.48 -2.63
CA GLN A 36 13.99 0.13 -2.54
C GLN A 36 12.86 -0.89 -2.48
N ARG A 37 12.93 -1.94 -3.31
CA ARG A 37 11.95 -3.04 -3.26
C ARG A 37 12.24 -4.00 -2.13
N GLN A 38 11.19 -4.67 -1.64
CA GLN A 38 11.31 -5.94 -0.92
C GLN A 38 12.24 -5.86 0.30
N GLN A 39 12.19 -4.73 1.00
CA GLN A 39 13.01 -4.47 2.18
C GLN A 39 12.39 -5.18 3.39
N PRO A 40 13.20 -5.86 4.22
CA PRO A 40 12.69 -6.58 5.37
C PRO A 40 12.09 -5.62 6.41
N VAL A 41 10.99 -6.04 7.02
CA VAL A 41 10.32 -5.35 8.14
C VAL A 41 11.18 -5.43 9.40
N THR A 42 11.89 -6.54 9.59
CA THR A 42 12.85 -6.79 10.68
C THR A 42 14.00 -7.66 10.19
N SER A 43 15.20 -7.48 10.75
CA SER A 43 16.38 -8.29 10.44
C SER A 43 16.23 -9.77 10.83
N GLU A 44 15.38 -10.08 11.80
CA GLU A 44 15.19 -11.45 12.31
C GLU A 44 14.28 -12.30 11.41
N HIS A 45 13.45 -11.66 10.59
CA HIS A 45 12.46 -12.32 9.74
C HIS A 45 12.53 -11.80 8.31
N ALA A 46 13.57 -12.22 7.57
CA ALA A 46 13.86 -11.78 6.21
C ALA A 46 12.77 -12.10 5.17
N HIS A 47 11.78 -12.94 5.50
CA HIS A 47 10.62 -13.23 4.66
C HIS A 47 9.53 -12.16 4.77
N LEU A 48 9.49 -11.42 5.88
CA LEU A 48 8.53 -10.35 6.09
C LEU A 48 9.07 -9.07 5.46
N ARG A 49 8.47 -8.64 4.35
CA ARG A 49 8.99 -7.55 3.52
C ARG A 49 7.89 -6.56 3.16
N PHE A 50 8.30 -5.32 2.97
CA PHE A 50 7.51 -4.30 2.30
C PHE A 50 7.65 -4.40 0.79
N ASP A 51 6.60 -4.06 0.05
CA ASP A 51 6.73 -3.86 -1.39
C ASP A 51 7.80 -2.81 -1.70
N LEU A 52 7.73 -1.65 -1.03
CA LEU A 52 8.69 -0.57 -1.20
C LEU A 52 9.03 0.12 0.13
N LYS A 53 10.27 0.60 0.23
CA LYS A 53 10.73 1.41 1.35
C LYS A 53 11.69 2.50 0.90
N LYS A 54 11.61 3.66 1.55
CA LYS A 54 12.60 4.73 1.45
C LYS A 54 12.72 5.40 2.80
N GLU A 55 13.93 5.38 3.37
CA GLU A 55 14.20 5.92 4.71
C GLU A 55 13.22 5.34 5.75
N LYS A 56 12.47 6.19 6.47
CA LYS A 56 11.48 5.81 7.49
C LYS A 56 10.06 5.68 6.94
N VAL A 57 9.88 5.56 5.62
CA VAL A 57 8.57 5.38 4.97
C VAL A 57 8.52 4.02 4.27
N ALA A 58 7.47 3.25 4.57
CA ALA A 58 7.14 2.01 3.87
C ALA A 58 5.84 2.17 3.07
N VAL A 59 5.74 1.45 1.95
CA VAL A 59 4.56 1.40 1.09
C VAL A 59 4.22 -0.07 0.83
N GLU A 60 2.94 -0.40 0.93
CA GLU A 60 2.36 -1.63 0.40
C GLU A 60 1.37 -1.26 -0.72
N ILE A 61 1.38 -2.04 -1.80
CA ILE A 61 0.51 -1.85 -2.96
C ILE A 61 -0.49 -3.00 -3.00
N GLN A 62 -1.54 -2.88 -2.20
CA GLN A 62 -2.50 -3.94 -2.03
C GLN A 62 -3.65 -3.82 -3.02
N LEU A 63 -3.56 -4.57 -4.12
CA LEU A 63 -4.51 -4.55 -5.24
C LEU A 63 -5.09 -5.93 -5.57
N SER A 64 -4.82 -6.96 -4.75
CA SER A 64 -5.34 -8.32 -4.92
C SER A 64 -6.56 -8.56 -4.04
N ASP A 65 -6.35 -8.93 -2.78
CA ASP A 65 -7.38 -9.36 -1.83
C ASP A 65 -7.54 -8.36 -0.68
N PRO A 66 -8.77 -7.93 -0.32
CA PRO A 66 -9.00 -7.07 0.83
C PRO A 66 -8.49 -7.63 2.16
N ALA A 67 -8.40 -8.95 2.31
CA ALA A 67 -7.93 -9.56 3.56
C ALA A 67 -6.42 -9.36 3.78
N ASP A 68 -5.65 -9.16 2.72
CA ASP A 68 -4.20 -8.94 2.84
C ASP A 68 -3.88 -7.57 3.46
N CYS A 69 -4.77 -6.58 3.34
CA CYS A 69 -4.61 -5.28 4.00
C CYS A 69 -4.41 -5.43 5.53
N TYR A 70 -5.01 -6.43 6.17
CA TYR A 70 -4.80 -6.68 7.60
C TYR A 70 -3.37 -7.16 7.89
N ASN A 71 -2.76 -7.93 7.00
CA ASN A 71 -1.36 -8.32 7.12
C ASN A 71 -0.45 -7.10 6.96
N ASP A 72 -0.79 -6.20 6.04
CA ASP A 72 -0.07 -4.94 5.85
C ASP A 72 -0.11 -4.07 7.10
N PHE A 73 -1.27 -3.93 7.73
CA PHE A 73 -1.41 -3.19 8.99
C PHE A 73 -0.57 -3.79 10.13
N LEU A 74 -0.51 -5.12 10.22
CA LEU A 74 0.32 -5.80 11.22
C LEU A 74 1.82 -5.61 10.92
N LYS A 75 2.24 -5.65 9.65
CA LYS A 75 3.62 -5.33 9.23
C LYS A 75 3.98 -3.89 9.60
N PHE A 76 3.11 -2.93 9.31
CA PHE A 76 3.32 -1.52 9.65
C PHE A 76 3.42 -1.30 11.15
N LEU A 77 2.50 -1.89 11.92
CA LEU A 77 2.53 -1.82 13.38
C LEU A 77 3.85 -2.36 13.95
N LEU A 78 4.29 -3.53 13.48
CA LEU A 78 5.55 -4.12 13.92
C LEU A 78 6.73 -3.21 13.60
N ALA A 79 6.88 -2.77 12.35
CA ALA A 79 8.00 -1.91 11.96
C ALA A 79 7.99 -0.55 12.66
N TYR A 80 6.81 0.02 12.90
CA TYR A 80 6.69 1.26 13.66
C TYR A 80 7.17 1.09 15.10
N ASN A 81 6.74 0.00 15.76
CA ASN A 81 7.17 -0.31 17.13
C ASN A 81 8.67 -0.61 17.23
N LEU A 82 9.28 -1.15 16.17
CA LEU A 82 10.73 -1.36 16.08
C LEU A 82 11.50 -0.09 15.66
N GLY A 83 10.81 1.03 15.39
CA GLY A 83 11.40 2.26 14.89
C GLY A 83 12.00 2.15 13.49
N VAL A 84 11.62 1.14 12.70
CA VAL A 84 12.08 0.92 11.31
C VAL A 84 11.42 1.92 10.36
N ILE A 85 10.18 2.28 10.64
CA ILE A 85 9.40 3.30 9.93
C ILE A 85 8.76 4.27 10.92
N GLU A 86 8.44 5.47 10.44
CA GLU A 86 7.66 6.48 11.15
C GLU A 86 6.27 6.66 10.53
N VAL A 87 6.15 6.35 9.22
CA VAL A 87 4.90 6.45 8.47
C VAL A 87 4.81 5.27 7.50
N ALA A 88 3.60 4.74 7.37
CA ALA A 88 3.25 3.74 6.36
C ALA A 88 2.28 4.32 5.32
N VAL A 89 2.32 3.75 4.11
CA VAL A 89 1.42 4.09 3.01
C VAL A 89 0.78 2.81 2.48
N GLU A 90 -0.55 2.81 2.42
CA GLU A 90 -1.36 1.71 1.91
C GLU A 90 -1.99 2.17 0.59
N ILE A 91 -1.56 1.61 -0.54
CA ILE A 91 -2.12 1.94 -1.86
C ILE A 91 -3.13 0.87 -2.24
N VAL A 92 -4.39 1.28 -2.39
CA VAL A 92 -5.53 0.40 -2.75
C VAL A 92 -6.30 1.00 -3.91
N TYR A 93 -7.37 0.34 -4.37
CA TYR A 93 -8.24 0.96 -5.37
C TYR A 93 -9.12 2.05 -4.76
N ASP A 94 -9.37 3.10 -5.55
CA ASP A 94 -10.46 4.02 -5.28
C ASP A 94 -11.82 3.30 -5.40
N ASP A 95 -12.84 3.83 -4.73
CA ASP A 95 -14.19 3.28 -4.77
C ASP A 95 -14.84 3.35 -6.17
N SER A 96 -14.29 4.18 -7.08
CA SER A 96 -14.75 4.27 -8.48
C SER A 96 -14.41 3.04 -9.32
N VAL A 97 -13.36 2.28 -8.95
CA VAL A 97 -12.93 1.10 -9.69
C VAL A 97 -13.94 -0.03 -9.49
N LYS A 98 -14.37 -0.67 -10.59
CA LYS A 98 -15.35 -1.76 -10.53
C LYS A 98 -14.66 -3.12 -10.43
N GLY A 99 -15.22 -4.00 -9.61
CA GLY A 99 -14.78 -5.38 -9.46
C GLY A 99 -15.28 -5.99 -8.16
N ASN A 100 -15.33 -7.32 -8.10
CA ASN A 100 -15.68 -8.02 -6.88
C ASN A 100 -14.41 -8.32 -6.07
N ASN A 101 -14.53 -8.25 -4.75
CA ASN A 101 -13.45 -8.57 -3.81
C ASN A 101 -12.15 -7.81 -4.08
N LEU A 102 -12.26 -6.48 -4.27
CA LEU A 102 -11.12 -5.58 -4.42
C LEU A 102 -10.92 -4.75 -3.15
N PRO A 103 -9.66 -4.50 -2.73
CA PRO A 103 -9.36 -3.59 -1.64
C PRO A 103 -9.72 -2.17 -2.07
N HIS A 104 -10.69 -1.56 -1.38
CA HIS A 104 -11.19 -0.23 -1.69
C HIS A 104 -10.89 0.77 -0.56
N LEU A 105 -10.62 2.01 -0.95
CA LEU A 105 -10.29 3.12 -0.07
C LEU A 105 -11.30 3.29 1.08
N SER A 106 -12.61 3.29 0.78
CA SER A 106 -13.63 3.49 1.83
C SER A 106 -13.66 2.36 2.86
N LYS A 107 -13.44 1.12 2.43
CA LYS A 107 -13.38 -0.04 3.33
C LYS A 107 -12.15 0.03 4.22
N VAL A 108 -10.97 0.22 3.62
CA VAL A 108 -9.70 0.30 4.35
C VAL A 108 -9.72 1.45 5.35
N ARG A 109 -10.26 2.61 4.97
CA ARG A 109 -10.43 3.74 5.90
C ARG A 109 -11.30 3.37 7.09
N ARG A 110 -12.45 2.72 6.85
CA ARG A 110 -13.35 2.27 7.92
C ARG A 110 -12.67 1.27 8.84
N ASP A 111 -11.92 0.32 8.29
CA ASP A 111 -11.19 -0.68 9.07
C ASP A 111 -10.14 0.01 9.96
N LEU A 112 -9.31 0.92 9.41
CA LEU A 112 -8.34 1.69 10.21
C LEU A 112 -9.01 2.58 11.26
N GLU A 113 -10.18 3.17 10.99
CA GLU A 113 -10.94 3.91 11.99
C GLU A 113 -11.34 3.03 13.19
N VAL A 114 -11.68 1.76 12.95
CA VAL A 114 -11.96 0.77 14.01
C VAL A 114 -10.69 0.42 14.79
N TYR A 115 -9.57 0.19 14.09
CA TYR A 115 -8.31 -0.26 14.71
C TYR A 115 -7.43 0.87 15.23
N ARG A 116 -7.79 2.14 15.06
CA ARG A 116 -6.98 3.31 15.45
C ARG A 116 -6.50 3.32 16.90
N ARG A 117 -7.18 2.58 17.79
CA ARG A 117 -6.83 2.47 19.21
C ARG A 117 -5.69 1.49 19.48
N ILE A 118 -5.47 0.53 18.59
CA ILE A 118 -4.45 -0.52 18.74
C ILE A 118 -3.32 -0.37 17.71
N ILE A 119 -3.52 0.39 16.65
CA ILE A 119 -2.51 0.71 15.64
C ILE A 119 -2.09 2.18 15.80
N PRO A 120 -1.03 2.48 16.59
CA PRO A 120 -0.49 3.83 16.73
C PRO A 120 0.29 4.30 15.50
N CYS A 121 0.65 3.41 14.57
CA CYS A 121 1.38 3.76 13.36
C CYS A 121 0.57 4.74 12.50
N PRO A 122 1.12 5.91 12.11
CA PRO A 122 0.52 6.76 11.11
C PRO A 122 0.48 6.06 9.74
N ILE A 123 -0.73 5.74 9.26
CA ILE A 123 -0.95 5.09 7.96
C ILE A 123 -1.69 6.05 7.03
N TRP A 124 -1.08 6.37 5.89
CA TRP A 124 -1.73 7.10 4.80
C TRP A 124 -2.30 6.12 3.78
N VAL A 125 -3.61 6.14 3.57
CA VAL A 125 -4.27 5.34 2.53
C VAL A 125 -4.47 6.15 1.25
N ILE A 126 -4.07 5.62 0.10
CA ILE A 126 -4.21 6.26 -1.21
C ILE A 126 -5.09 5.38 -2.11
N GLY A 127 -6.15 5.96 -2.69
CA GLY A 127 -7.00 5.30 -3.67
C GLY A 127 -6.50 5.53 -5.09
N LEU A 128 -6.22 4.44 -5.81
CA LEU A 128 -5.85 4.43 -7.23
C LEU A 128 -7.11 4.38 -8.10
N LYS A 129 -7.21 5.32 -9.04
CA LYS A 129 -8.31 5.39 -10.02
C LYS A 129 -7.78 5.65 -11.43
N PRO A 130 -8.56 5.33 -12.48
CA PRO A 130 -8.29 5.84 -13.82
C PRO A 130 -8.37 7.38 -13.82
N ASP A 131 -7.68 8.00 -14.77
CA ASP A 131 -7.82 9.44 -15.06
C ASP A 131 -9.25 9.77 -15.53
#